data_AF-A0A377H406-F1
#
_entry.id   AF-A0A377H406-F1
#
_cell.length_a   1.000
_cell.length_b   1.000
_cell.length_c   1.000
_cell.angle_alpha   90.00
_cell.angle_beta   90.00
_cell.angle_gamma   90.00
#
_symmetry.space_group_name_H-M   'P 1'
#
loop_
_entity.id
_entity.type
_entity.pdbx_description
1 polymer ?
#
loop_
_entity_poly.entity_id
_entity_poly.type
_entity_poly.pdbx_seq_one_letter_code
_entity_poly.pdbx_strand_id
1 'polypeptide(L)'
;MRALRKKHQSYAGRELKKIIKTLKTSSKNEFYLKIYAWKKKHQAFLNKRSDKPNEKGKYPYKHRSVRSAAASIKRYYEYIFTYEEYPELNIEKTTNRIEGLFKELKDKLRPHSGLTRKHKILFIQDFLNKKSW
;
A
#
# COMPACT_ATOMS: atom_id res chain seq x y z
N MET A 1 -2.32 0.81 -0.11
CA MET A 1 -2.54 -0.62 0.26
C MET A 1 -3.77 -1.21 -0.43
N ARG A 2 -3.57 -1.92 -1.55
CA ARG A 2 -4.67 -2.49 -2.39
C ARG A 2 -5.35 -3.72 -1.78
N ALA A 3 -4.75 -4.34 -0.76
CA ALA A 3 -5.25 -5.56 -0.10
C ALA A 3 -6.33 -5.32 0.98
N LEU A 4 -6.55 -4.07 1.39
CA LEU A 4 -7.58 -3.72 2.37
C LEU A 4 -8.87 -3.34 1.64
N ARG A 5 -9.94 -4.09 1.91
CA ARG A 5 -11.25 -3.83 1.31
C ARG A 5 -11.84 -2.53 1.88
N LYS A 6 -12.62 -1.80 1.07
CA LYS A 6 -13.34 -0.58 1.52
C LYS A 6 -14.22 -0.86 2.75
N LYS A 7 -14.93 -2.00 2.78
CA LYS A 7 -15.71 -2.52 3.92
C LYS A 7 -15.09 -3.84 4.40
N HIS A 8 -14.41 -3.81 5.55
CA HIS A 8 -13.96 -5.04 6.21
C HIS A 8 -15.10 -5.61 7.05
N GLN A 9 -15.50 -6.84 6.76
CA GLN A 9 -16.50 -7.56 7.56
C GLN A 9 -15.89 -8.07 8.88
N SER A 10 -14.60 -8.42 8.89
CA SER A 10 -13.94 -8.90 10.09
C SER A 10 -13.57 -7.77 11.06
N TYR A 11 -13.71 -8.06 12.36
CA TYR A 11 -13.28 -7.17 13.44
C TYR A 11 -11.79 -6.80 13.33
N ALA A 12 -10.92 -7.80 13.15
CA ALA A 12 -9.48 -7.60 12.99
C ALA A 12 -9.12 -6.67 11.82
N GLY A 13 -9.84 -6.79 10.69
CA GLY A 13 -9.63 -5.94 9.52
C GLY A 13 -10.06 -4.49 9.76
N ARG A 14 -11.13 -4.27 10.53
CA ARG A 14 -11.59 -2.92 10.92
C ARG A 14 -10.59 -2.24 11.86
N GLU A 15 -10.07 -2.96 12.86
CA GLU A 15 -9.02 -2.43 13.74
C GLU A 15 -7.74 -2.10 12.96
N LEU A 16 -7.29 -2.99 12.07
CA LEU A 16 -6.12 -2.74 11.22
C LEU A 16 -6.30 -1.47 10.38
N LYS A 17 -7.48 -1.28 9.78
CA LYS A 17 -7.80 -0.08 9.00
C LYS A 17 -7.77 1.19 9.86
N LYS A 18 -8.21 1.13 11.12
CA LYS A 18 -8.12 2.28 12.05
C LYS A 18 -6.66 2.66 12.30
N ILE A 19 -5.80 1.68 12.58
CA ILE A 19 -4.35 1.93 12.80
C ILE A 19 -3.72 2.54 11.55
N ILE A 20 -4.01 2.01 10.36
CA ILE A 20 -3.44 2.54 9.12
C ILE A 20 -3.85 3.98 8.84
N LYS A 21 -5.05 4.40 9.26
CA LYS A 21 -5.47 5.79 9.12
C LYS A 21 -4.65 6.76 9.98
N THR A 22 -4.02 6.29 11.06
CA THR A 22 -3.15 7.12 11.89
C THR A 22 -1.75 7.29 11.30
N LEU A 23 -1.43 6.63 10.17
CA LEU A 23 -0.10 6.65 9.57
C LEU A 23 0.40 8.07 9.23
N LYS A 24 -0.52 8.98 8.87
CA LYS A 24 -0.18 10.38 8.53
C LYS A 24 0.15 11.25 9.75
N THR A 25 -0.24 10.83 10.95
CA THR A 25 -0.17 11.64 12.19
C THR A 25 0.69 11.01 13.28
N SER A 26 0.90 9.70 13.25
CA SER A 26 1.71 8.96 14.23
C SER A 26 3.18 8.93 13.82
N SER A 27 4.07 8.89 14.80
CA SER A 27 5.49 8.63 14.57
C SER A 27 5.75 7.16 14.22
N LYS A 28 6.93 6.87 13.63
CA LYS A 28 7.41 5.51 13.32
C LYS A 28 7.22 4.55 14.50
N ASN A 29 7.74 4.91 15.67
CA ASN A 29 7.70 4.06 16.87
C ASN A 29 6.27 3.84 17.39
N GLU A 30 5.44 4.89 17.45
CA GLU A 30 4.07 4.77 17.92
C GLU A 30 3.24 3.85 17.01
N PHE A 31 3.41 4.00 15.69
CA PHE A 31 2.74 3.16 14.71
C PHE A 31 3.18 1.68 14.81
N TYR A 32 4.47 1.44 15.06
CA TYR A 32 5.00 0.10 15.26
C TYR A 32 4.37 -0.59 16.45
N LEU A 33 4.33 0.08 17.61
CA LEU A 33 3.75 -0.46 18.82
C LEU A 33 2.28 -0.84 18.60
N LYS A 34 1.50 0.03 17.93
CA LYS A 34 0.11 -0.24 17.57
C LYS A 34 -0.05 -1.47 16.68
N ILE A 35 0.76 -1.59 15.62
CA ILE A 35 0.71 -2.74 14.70
C ILE A 35 1.17 -4.03 15.38
N TYR A 36 2.21 -3.96 16.21
CA TYR A 36 2.73 -5.09 16.97
C TYR A 36 1.68 -5.62 17.96
N ALA A 37 1.08 -4.73 18.75
CA ALA A 37 0.02 -5.08 19.69
C ALA A 37 -1.20 -5.69 18.96
N TRP A 38 -1.62 -5.09 17.85
CA TRP A 38 -2.70 -5.63 17.01
C TRP A 38 -2.36 -7.03 16.48
N LYS A 39 -1.14 -7.25 16.01
CA LYS A 39 -0.71 -8.56 15.47
C LYS A 39 -0.71 -9.63 16.56
N LYS A 40 -0.25 -9.31 17.77
CA LYS A 40 -0.25 -10.22 18.93
C LYS A 40 -1.70 -10.58 19.31
N LYS A 41 -2.58 -9.58 19.41
CA LYS A 41 -4.01 -9.76 19.71
C LYS A 41 -4.73 -10.66 18.69
N HIS A 42 -4.43 -10.51 17.41
CA HIS A 42 -5.12 -11.23 16.32
C HIS A 42 -4.35 -12.44 15.77
N GLN A 43 -3.33 -12.93 16.47
CA GLN A 43 -2.48 -14.02 15.96
C GLN A 43 -3.29 -15.30 15.66
N ALA A 44 -4.17 -15.71 16.58
CA ALA A 44 -5.05 -16.87 16.39
C ALA A 44 -5.98 -16.68 15.18
N PHE A 45 -6.58 -15.49 15.05
CA PHE A 45 -7.41 -15.12 13.90
C PHE A 45 -6.63 -15.21 12.58
N LEU A 46 -5.41 -14.67 12.52
CA LEU A 46 -4.58 -14.66 11.30
C LEU A 46 -4.08 -16.06 10.90
N ASN A 47 -3.95 -16.98 11.86
CA ASN A 47 -3.48 -18.35 11.62
C ASN A 47 -4.61 -19.32 11.28
N LYS A 48 -5.88 -18.93 11.43
CA LYS A 48 -7.03 -19.76 11.10
C LYS A 48 -6.99 -20.19 9.62
N ARG A 49 -7.01 -21.51 9.39
CA ARG A 49 -7.02 -22.13 8.06
C ARG A 49 -8.42 -22.62 7.68
N SER A 50 -8.63 -22.79 6.39
CA SER A 50 -9.79 -23.45 5.79
C SER A 50 -9.79 -24.91 6.19
N ASP A 51 -10.97 -25.48 6.37
CA ASP A 51 -11.17 -26.90 6.65
C ASP A 51 -11.14 -27.72 5.35
N LYS A 52 -11.29 -27.04 4.20
CA LYS A 52 -11.18 -27.64 2.87
C LYS A 52 -9.81 -27.34 2.24
N PRO A 53 -9.10 -28.35 1.69
CA PRO A 53 -7.87 -28.13 0.94
C PRO A 53 -8.17 -27.47 -0.41
N ASN A 54 -7.18 -26.79 -0.98
CA ASN A 54 -7.23 -26.30 -2.36
C ASN A 54 -6.84 -27.41 -3.35
N GLU A 55 -6.90 -27.11 -4.65
CA GLU A 55 -6.50 -28.00 -5.76
C GLU A 55 -5.08 -28.58 -5.62
N LYS A 56 -4.22 -27.95 -4.81
CA LYS A 56 -2.83 -28.36 -4.56
C LYS A 56 -2.65 -29.07 -3.21
N GLY A 57 -3.73 -29.51 -2.56
CA GLY A 57 -3.70 -30.18 -1.25
C GLY A 57 -3.35 -29.29 -0.06
N LYS A 58 -3.23 -27.96 -0.25
CA LYS A 58 -2.89 -27.01 0.82
C LYS A 58 -4.14 -26.42 1.44
N TYR A 59 -4.16 -26.25 2.75
CA TYR A 59 -5.25 -25.60 3.48
C TYR A 59 -5.03 -24.07 3.51
N PRO A 60 -5.78 -23.27 2.72
CA PRO A 60 -5.56 -21.83 2.64
C PRO A 60 -5.96 -21.12 3.95
N TYR A 61 -5.34 -19.98 4.24
CA TYR A 61 -5.75 -19.12 5.36
C TYR A 61 -7.13 -18.50 5.12
N LYS A 62 -8.03 -18.54 6.11
CA LYS A 62 -9.38 -17.96 6.02
C LYS A 62 -9.35 -16.43 5.83
N HIS A 63 -8.35 -15.75 6.39
CA HIS A 63 -8.25 -14.29 6.38
C HIS A 63 -7.06 -13.77 5.57
N ARG A 64 -6.88 -14.30 4.35
CA ARG A 64 -5.73 -14.02 3.48
C ARG A 64 -5.51 -12.53 3.20
N SER A 65 -6.57 -11.74 3.01
CA SER A 65 -6.46 -10.29 2.72
C SER A 65 -5.88 -9.50 3.89
N VAL A 66 -6.41 -9.70 5.09
CA VAL A 66 -5.92 -9.03 6.32
C VAL A 66 -4.49 -9.48 6.64
N ARG A 67 -4.20 -10.78 6.47
CA ARG A 67 -2.85 -11.33 6.65
C ARG A 67 -1.86 -10.72 5.66
N SER A 68 -2.24 -10.62 4.39
CA SER A 68 -1.41 -10.01 3.36
C SER A 68 -1.14 -8.53 3.64
N ALA A 69 -2.15 -7.77 4.08
CA ALA A 69 -1.99 -6.37 4.43
C ALA A 69 -1.00 -6.20 5.60
N ALA A 70 -1.15 -6.99 6.66
CA ALA A 70 -0.22 -6.97 7.80
C ALA A 70 1.21 -7.36 7.39
N ALA A 71 1.36 -8.35 6.52
CA ALA A 71 2.67 -8.75 5.99
C ALA A 71 3.31 -7.64 5.14
N SER A 72 2.53 -6.95 4.30
CA SER A 72 3.01 -5.80 3.52
C SER A 72 3.51 -4.68 4.44
N ILE A 73 2.76 -4.34 5.49
CA ILE A 73 3.19 -3.31 6.45
C ILE A 73 4.53 -3.69 7.09
N LYS A 74 4.68 -4.95 7.53
CA LYS A 74 5.95 -5.42 8.09
C LYS A 74 7.09 -5.32 7.08
N ARG A 75 6.86 -5.72 5.82
CA ARG A 75 7.88 -5.72 4.77
C ARG A 75 8.33 -4.31 4.39
N TYR A 76 7.40 -3.36 4.33
CA TYR A 76 7.67 -2.00 3.89
C TYR A 76 7.83 -1.01 5.04
N TYR A 77 8.01 -1.51 6.26
CA TYR A 77 7.97 -0.69 7.46
C TYR A 77 8.98 0.47 7.44
N GLU A 78 10.22 0.19 7.03
CA GLU A 78 11.29 1.19 6.94
C GLU A 78 10.96 2.27 5.89
N TYR A 79 10.43 1.86 4.74
CA TYR A 79 10.09 2.77 3.64
C TYR A 79 8.87 3.65 3.90
N ILE A 80 8.00 3.28 4.85
CA ILE A 80 6.79 4.05 5.13
C ILE A 80 7.13 5.37 5.85
N PHE A 81 8.22 5.39 6.61
CA PHE A 81 8.63 6.54 7.44
C PHE A 81 9.91 7.20 6.92
N THR A 82 10.26 7.01 5.65
CA THR A 82 11.45 7.64 5.03
C THR A 82 11.41 9.16 5.14
N TYR A 83 10.24 9.77 5.16
CA TYR A 83 10.08 11.21 5.38
C TYR A 83 10.46 11.68 6.80
N GLU A 84 10.44 10.79 7.80
CA GLU A 84 10.93 11.10 9.16
C GLU A 84 12.45 10.94 9.26
N GLU A 85 13.02 10.03 8.47
CA GLU A 85 14.45 9.72 8.46
C GLU A 85 15.26 10.77 7.68
N TYR A 86 14.68 11.32 6.61
CA TYR A 86 15.31 12.30 5.73
C TYR A 86 14.45 13.58 5.60
N PRO A 87 14.32 14.39 6.67
CA PRO A 87 13.52 15.61 6.64
C PRO A 87 14.03 16.65 5.64
N GLU A 88 15.33 16.63 5.31
CA GLU A 88 15.98 17.51 4.34
C GLU A 88 15.48 17.30 2.91
N LEU A 89 14.99 16.11 2.58
CA LEU A 89 14.42 15.80 1.27
C LEU A 89 12.99 16.34 1.10
N ASN A 90 12.40 16.91 2.17
CA ASN A 90 11.06 17.49 2.20
C ASN A 90 10.00 16.56 1.57
N ILE A 91 10.10 15.27 1.88
CA ILE A 91 9.19 14.25 1.33
C ILE A 91 7.81 14.43 1.97
N GLU A 92 6.80 14.57 1.13
CA GLU A 92 5.42 14.64 1.61
C GLU A 92 5.00 13.34 2.31
N LYS A 93 4.22 13.46 3.39
CA LYS A 93 3.67 12.31 4.14
C LYS A 93 2.64 11.49 3.34
N THR A 94 2.24 11.96 2.16
CA THR A 94 1.16 11.38 1.36
C THR A 94 1.59 11.21 -0.09
N THR A 95 1.01 10.23 -0.79
CA THR A 95 1.28 9.99 -2.21
C THR A 95 0.43 10.84 -3.15
N ASN A 96 -0.32 11.82 -2.63
CA ASN A 96 -1.31 12.59 -3.40
C ASN A 96 -0.69 13.27 -4.63
N ARG A 97 0.47 13.92 -4.46
CA ARG A 97 1.17 14.59 -5.55
C ARG A 97 1.58 13.62 -6.66
N ILE A 98 2.17 12.48 -6.29
CA ILE A 98 2.59 11.43 -7.23
C ILE A 98 1.37 10.79 -7.91
N GLU A 99 0.29 10.54 -7.17
CA GLU A 99 -0.95 10.02 -7.73
C GLU A 99 -1.60 10.99 -8.73
N GLY A 100 -1.56 12.29 -8.44
CA GLY A 100 -1.99 13.35 -9.35
C GLY A 100 -1.16 13.40 -10.63
N LEU A 101 0.16 13.41 -10.49
CA LEU A 101 1.10 13.37 -11.63
C LEU A 101 0.86 12.15 -12.53
N PHE A 102 0.72 10.96 -11.95
CA PHE A 102 0.46 9.76 -12.73
C PHE A 102 -0.94 9.72 -13.33
N LYS A 103 -1.93 10.34 -12.68
CA LYS A 103 -3.27 10.51 -13.27
C LYS A 103 -3.17 11.35 -14.53
N GLU A 104 -2.53 12.51 -14.45
CA GLU A 104 -2.33 13.41 -15.58
C GLU A 104 -1.55 12.73 -16.71
N LEU A 105 -0.46 12.03 -16.39
CA LEU A 105 0.32 11.27 -17.38
C LEU A 105 -0.55 10.26 -18.13
N LYS A 106 -1.34 9.46 -17.39
CA LYS A 106 -2.21 8.44 -17.99
C LYS A 106 -3.31 9.07 -18.85
N ASP A 107 -3.86 10.19 -18.42
CA ASP A 107 -4.91 10.89 -19.15
C ASP A 107 -4.38 11.49 -20.46
N LYS A 108 -3.16 12.05 -20.47
CA LYS A 108 -2.52 12.51 -21.71
C LYS A 108 -2.03 11.36 -22.60
N LEU A 109 -1.69 10.19 -22.04
CA LEU A 109 -1.26 9.03 -22.83
C LEU A 109 -2.44 8.27 -23.45
N ARG A 110 -3.63 8.33 -22.85
CA ARG A 110 -4.82 7.55 -23.25
C ARG A 110 -5.24 7.76 -24.71
N PRO A 111 -5.25 8.99 -25.28
CA PRO A 111 -5.54 9.22 -26.69
C PRO A 111 -4.50 8.59 -27.64
N HIS A 112 -3.29 8.32 -27.13
CA HIS A 112 -2.16 7.80 -27.91
C HIS A 112 -1.92 6.30 -27.66
N SER A 113 -3.00 5.52 -27.54
CA SER A 113 -2.93 4.08 -27.25
C SER A 113 -2.12 3.28 -28.27
N GLY A 114 -2.13 3.72 -29.54
CA GLY A 114 -1.41 3.14 -30.68
C GLY A 114 0.10 3.41 -30.71
N LEU A 115 0.67 4.18 -29.77
CA LEU A 115 2.12 4.40 -29.74
C LEU A 115 2.88 3.09 -29.50
N THR A 116 3.95 2.91 -30.25
CA THR A 116 4.94 1.86 -29.99
C THR A 116 5.57 2.07 -28.61
N ARG A 117 6.15 1.00 -28.04
CA ARG A 117 6.82 1.08 -26.73
C ARG A 117 7.89 2.18 -26.70
N LYS A 118 8.66 2.34 -27.77
CA LYS A 118 9.69 3.39 -27.92
C LYS A 118 9.08 4.79 -27.76
N HIS A 119 8.00 5.08 -28.49
CA HIS A 119 7.35 6.38 -28.44
C HIS A 119 6.63 6.64 -27.10
N LYS A 120 6.10 5.59 -26.45
CA LYS A 120 5.55 5.71 -25.09
C LYS A 120 6.63 6.12 -24.08
N ILE A 121 7.84 5.55 -24.19
CA ILE A 121 8.97 5.92 -23.31
C ILE A 121 9.37 7.39 -23.55
N LEU A 122 9.51 7.80 -24.81
CA LEU A 122 9.83 9.19 -25.17
C LEU A 122 8.78 10.17 -24.64
N PHE A 123 7.49 9.84 -24.78
CA PHE A 123 6.40 10.65 -24.25
C PHE A 123 6.49 10.79 -22.73
N ILE A 124 6.75 9.70 -22.00
CA ILE A 124 6.89 9.74 -20.54
C ILE A 124 8.11 10.57 -20.13
N GLN A 125 9.24 10.42 -20.82
CA GLN A 125 10.45 11.22 -20.58
C GLN A 125 10.18 12.70 -20.81
N ASP A 126 9.57 13.07 -21.93
CA ASP A 126 9.17 14.45 -22.22
C ASP A 126 8.20 14.99 -21.17
N PHE A 127 7.17 14.22 -20.83
CA PHE A 127 6.19 14.59 -19.80
C PHE A 127 6.84 14.88 -18.44
N LEU A 128 7.79 14.04 -18.01
CA LEU A 128 8.49 14.21 -16.73
C LEU A 128 9.56 15.33 -16.78
N ASN A 129 10.11 15.62 -17.96
CA ASN A 129 11.11 16.66 -18.17
C ASN A 129 10.52 18.04 -18.47
N LYS A 130 9.20 18.16 -18.69
CA LYS A 130 8.53 19.45 -18.81
C LYS A 130 8.80 20.25 -17.54
N LYS A 131 9.73 21.21 -17.63
CA LYS A 131 9.90 22.25 -16.61
C LYS A 131 8.52 22.89 -16.41
N SER A 132 8.04 22.93 -15.18
CA SER A 132 6.90 23.77 -14.84
C SER A 132 7.26 25.21 -15.21
N TRP A 133 6.50 25.78 -16.12
CA TRP A 133 6.59 27.16 -16.57
C TRP A 133 5.87 28.01 -15.55
#